data_AF-A0A9D8DWJ3-F1
#
_entry.id   AF-A0A9D8DWJ3-F1
#
_cell.length_a   1.000
_cell.length_b   1.000
_cell.length_c   1.000
_cell.angle_alpha   90.00
_cell.angle_beta   90.00
_cell.angle_gamma   90.00
#
_symmetry.space_group_name_H-M   'P 1'
#
loop_
_entity.id
_entity.type
_entity.pdbx_description
1 polymer ?
#
loop_
_entity_poly.entity_id
_entity_poly.type
_entity_poly.pdbx_seq_one_letter_code
_entity_poly.pdbx_strand_id
1 'polypeptide(L)' 'MSYVTYVFMTYFNYAKLKAEELMLQVHHNGKAYVSYGDKEKIEKDVAAMHSYGLWATIEKAS' A
#
# COMPACT_ATOMS: atom_id res chain seq x y z
N MET A 1 -8.75 3.81 9.18
CA MET A 1 -8.29 2.45 9.53
C MET A 1 -6.84 2.51 10.02
N SER A 2 -6.64 2.48 11.34
CA SER A 2 -5.33 2.68 12.01
C SER A 2 -4.27 1.63 11.66
N TYR A 3 -4.65 0.37 11.44
CA TYR A 3 -3.69 -0.70 11.08
C TYR A 3 -3.10 -0.53 9.68
N VAL A 4 -3.92 -0.20 8.68
CA VAL A 4 -3.46 0.04 7.31
C VAL A 4 -2.47 1.21 7.26
N THR A 5 -2.80 2.30 7.97
CA THR A 5 -1.89 3.43 8.15
C THR A 5 -0.56 3.00 8.79
N TYR A 6 -0.59 2.18 9.83
CA TYR A 6 0.62 1.66 10.47
C TYR A 6 1.48 0.82 9.51
N VAL A 7 0.86 -0.06 8.71
CA VAL A 7 1.58 -0.86 7.70
C VAL A 7 2.22 0.05 6.64
N PHE A 8 1.50 1.08 6.19
CA PHE A 8 2.05 2.03 5.22
C PHE A 8 3.22 2.86 5.78
N MET A 9 3.17 3.21 7.06
CA MET A 9 4.27 3.90 7.74
C MET A 9 5.48 2.97 7.92
N THR A 10 5.28 1.72 8.30
CA THR A 10 6.37 0.80 8.65
C THR A 10 7.04 0.16 7.45
N TYR A 11 6.27 -0.27 6.45
CA TYR A 11 6.82 -0.96 5.29
C TYR A 11 7.24 0.02 4.19
N PHE A 12 6.40 1.01 3.85
CA PHE A 12 6.71 1.98 2.80
C PHE A 12 7.44 3.24 3.32
N ASN A 13 7.70 3.34 4.63
CA ASN A 13 8.32 4.50 5.26
C ASN A 13 7.59 5.82 4.96
N TYR A 14 6.27 5.78 4.80
CA TYR A 14 5.48 6.99 4.59
C TYR A 14 5.29 7.76 5.89
N ALA A 15 5.34 9.08 5.78
CA ALA A 15 4.91 9.96 6.86
C ALA A 15 3.44 9.68 7.20
N LYS A 16 3.08 9.85 8.48
CA LYS A 16 1.73 9.57 8.99
C LYS A 16 0.62 10.20 8.14
N LEU A 17 0.77 11.47 7.76
CA LEU A 17 -0.22 12.17 6.92
C LEU A 17 -0.46 11.45 5.59
N LYS A 18 0.61 11.10 4.87
CA LYS A 18 0.51 10.37 3.59
C LYS A 18 -0.09 8.97 3.77
N ALA A 19 0.31 8.27 4.84
CA ALA A 19 -0.24 6.95 5.15
C ALA A 19 -1.74 7.02 5.50
N GLU A 20 -2.19 8.08 6.16
CA GLU A 20 -3.61 8.35 6.43
C GLU A 20 -4.38 8.67 5.15
N GLU A 21 -3.83 9.52 4.27
CA GLU A 21 -4.42 9.83 2.97
C GLU A 21 -4.62 8.58 2.10
N LEU A 22 -3.59 7.75 1.95
CA LEU A 22 -3.66 6.52 1.17
C LEU A 22 -4.64 5.53 1.77
N MET A 23 -4.67 5.40 3.09
CA MET A 23 -5.66 4.57 3.76
C MET A 23 -7.08 5.08 3.52
N LEU A 24 -7.31 6.39 3.57
CA LEU A 24 -8.62 6.98 3.26
C LEU A 24 -9.03 6.70 1.82
N GLN A 25 -8.09 6.72 0.88
CA GLN A 25 -8.37 6.29 -0.51
C GLN A 25 -8.82 4.84 -0.57
N VAL A 26 -8.15 3.92 0.14
CA VAL A 26 -8.61 2.52 0.24
C VAL A 26 -10.03 2.45 0.83
N HIS A 27 -10.29 3.23 1.88
CA HIS A 27 -11.60 3.22 2.57
C HIS A 27 -12.75 3.71 1.68
N HIS A 28 -12.54 4.79 0.92
CA HIS A 28 -13.58 5.40 0.09
C HIS A 28 -13.69 4.77 -1.31
N ASN A 29 -12.55 4.42 -1.92
CA ASN A 29 -12.49 3.99 -3.32
C ASN A 29 -12.26 2.47 -3.46
N GLY A 30 -12.05 1.75 -2.36
CA GLY A 30 -11.75 0.32 -2.35
C GLY A 30 -10.31 -0.04 -2.74
N LYS A 31 -9.53 0.89 -3.28
CA LYS A 31 -8.11 0.69 -3.64
C LYS A 31 -7.30 1.99 -3.55
N ALA A 32 -5.99 1.85 -3.40
CA ALA A 32 -5.02 2.94 -3.49
C ALA A 32 -3.71 2.44 -4.10
N TYR A 33 -3.00 3.31 -4.82
CA TYR A 33 -1.65 3.02 -5.31
C TYR A 33 -0.62 3.42 -4.25
N VAL A 34 0.10 2.42 -3.73
CA VAL A 34 1.01 2.60 -2.58
C VAL A 34 2.48 2.43 -2.93
N SER A 35 2.80 1.88 -4.11
CA SER A 35 4.17 1.68 -4.56
C SER A 35 4.23 1.74 -6.09
N TYR A 36 5.35 2.25 -6.60
CA TYR A 36 5.69 2.31 -8.01
C TYR A 36 7.14 1.84 -8.19
N GLY A 37 7.45 1.28 -9.36
CA GLY A 37 8.79 0.83 -9.73
C GLY A 37 8.78 -0.41 -10.61
N ASP A 38 9.95 -1.05 -10.70
CA ASP A 38 10.14 -2.27 -11.49
C ASP A 38 9.30 -3.44 -10.96
N LYS A 39 9.00 -4.38 -11.86
CA LYS A 39 8.17 -5.54 -11.57
C LYS A 39 8.65 -6.31 -10.33
N GLU A 40 9.96 -6.54 -10.19
CA GLU A 40 10.52 -7.28 -9.05
C GLU A 40 10.25 -6.57 -7.71
N LYS A 41 10.38 -5.24 -7.66
CA LYS A 41 10.10 -4.46 -6.45
C LYS A 41 8.61 -4.53 -6.10
N ILE A 42 7.75 -4.35 -7.10
CA ILE A 42 6.30 -4.41 -6.90
C ILE A 42 5.85 -5.81 -6.43
N GLU A 43 6.42 -6.87 -6.99
CA GLU A 43 6.12 -8.26 -6.56
C GLU A 43 6.49 -8.50 -5.10
N LYS A 44 7.65 -7.99 -4.65
CA LYS A 44 8.05 -8.03 -3.24
C LYS A 44 7.07 -7.25 -2.36
N ASP A 45 6.67 -6.07 -2.79
CA ASP A 45 5.71 -5.24 -2.05
C ASP A 45 4.35 -5.92 -1.89
N VAL A 46 3.83 -6.56 -2.95
CA VAL A 46 2.57 -7.33 -2.88
C VAL A 46 2.69 -8.52 -1.94
N ALA A 47 3.78 -9.29 -2.01
CA ALA A 47 4.00 -10.41 -1.10
C ALA A 47 4.07 -9.96 0.38
N ALA A 48 4.72 -8.82 0.64
CA ALA A 48 4.75 -8.23 1.96
C ALA A 48 3.35 -7.81 2.43
N MET A 49 2.55 -7.16 1.58
CA MET A 49 1.18 -6.76 1.92
C MET A 49 0.32 -7.97 2.32
N HIS A 50 0.38 -9.07 1.56
CA HIS A 50 -0.31 -10.30 1.93
C HIS A 50 0.15 -10.88 3.28
N SER A 51 1.45 -10.77 3.59
CA SER A 51 1.99 -11.19 4.88
C SER A 51 1.49 -10.33 6.05
N TYR A 52 1.18 -9.05 5.81
CA TYR A 52 0.50 -8.18 6.77
C TYR A 52 -1.03 -8.40 6.85
N GLY A 53 -1.56 -9.35 6.08
CA GLY A 53 -3.01 -9.60 5.97
C GLY A 53 -3.75 -8.60 5.10
N LEU A 54 -3.04 -7.80 4.29
CA LEU A 54 -3.61 -6.84 3.36
C LEU A 54 -3.66 -7.44 1.96
N TRP A 55 -4.82 -7.38 1.32
CA TRP A 55 -4.93 -7.74 -0.10
C TRP A 55 -4.26 -6.67 -0.96
N ALA A 56 -3.35 -7.07 -1.86
CA ALA A 56 -2.70 -6.17 -2.79
C ALA A 56 -2.62 -6.78 -4.20
N THR A 57 -2.67 -5.93 -5.22
CA THR A 57 -2.59 -6.34 -6.63
C THR A 57 -1.58 -5.48 -7.40
N ILE A 58 -1.10 -6.00 -8.53
CA ILE A 58 -0.22 -5.30 -9.46
C ILE A 58 -1.07 -4.75 -10.61
N GLU A 59 -0.91 -3.47 -10.93
CA GLU A 59 -1.56 -2.82 -12.07
C GLU A 59 -0.48 -2.16 -12.94
N LYS A 60 -0.56 -2.32 -14.27
CA LYS A 60 0.36 -1.61 -15.17
C LYS A 60 0.00 -0.13 -15.17
N ALA A 61 0.99 0.73 -14.94
CA ALA A 61 0.83 2.15 -15.21
C ALA A 61 0.52 2.31 -16.71
N SER A 62 -0.66 2.84 -17.01
CA SER A 62 -1.12 3.10 -18.38
C SER A 62 -0.63 4.47 -18.86
#